data_AF-A0A944RLF2-F1
#
_entry.id   AF-A0A944RLF2-F1
#
_cell.length_a   1.000
_cell.length_b   1.000
_cell.length_c   1.000
_cell.angle_alpha   90.00
_cell.angle_beta   90.00
_cell.angle_gamma   90.00
#
_symmetry.space_group_name_H-M   'P 1'
#
loop_
_entity.id
_entity.type
_entity.pdbx_description
1 polymer ?
#
loop_
_entity_poly.entity_id
_entity_poly.type
_entity_poly.pdbx_seq_one_letter_code
_entity_poly.pdbx_strand_id
1 'polypeptide(L)'
;MTVFPVAASNHQAAPLTLVELFTSQGCSSCPPADAFLGELSKRSDVLALSVHVDYWDYIGWKDPFASPKNTERQRRYSKFLGMRYIYTPQLVIQGADHEVGSDRTKILAKIAKAAKLDQVAVGIRRD
;
A
#
# COMPACT_ATOMS: atom_id res chain seq x y z
N MET A 1 -9.59 -42.06 -12.00
CA MET A 1 -9.23 -40.88 -11.18
C MET A 1 -7.98 -40.29 -11.79
N THR A 2 -8.13 -39.40 -12.78
CA THR A 2 -7.03 -38.82 -13.55
C THR A 2 -6.57 -37.54 -12.87
N VAL A 3 -5.34 -37.52 -12.40
CA VAL A 3 -4.71 -36.32 -11.82
C VAL A 3 -4.11 -35.52 -12.97
N PHE A 4 -4.59 -34.29 -13.18
CA PHE A 4 -3.99 -33.36 -14.13
C PHE A 4 -2.74 -32.74 -13.47
N PRO A 5 -1.57 -32.72 -14.15
CA PRO A 5 -0.41 -32.02 -13.63
C PRO A 5 -0.69 -30.51 -13.70
N VAL A 6 -0.62 -29.83 -12.56
CA VAL A 6 -0.60 -28.36 -12.54
C VAL A 6 0.75 -27.92 -13.07
N ALA A 7 0.78 -27.44 -14.32
CA ALA A 7 1.93 -26.76 -14.86
C ALA A 7 2.14 -25.46 -14.04
N ALA A 8 3.28 -25.36 -13.36
CA ALA A 8 3.71 -24.10 -12.78
C ALA A 8 3.91 -23.10 -13.92
N SER A 9 2.97 -22.18 -14.09
CA SER A 9 3.21 -21.03 -14.93
C SER A 9 4.29 -20.18 -14.28
N ASN A 10 5.48 -20.18 -14.88
CA ASN A 10 6.40 -19.06 -14.77
C ASN A 10 5.75 -17.88 -15.49
N HIS A 11 4.73 -17.29 -14.86
CA HIS A 11 4.36 -15.92 -15.19
C HIS A 11 5.57 -15.07 -14.79
N GLN A 12 6.39 -14.69 -15.77
CA GLN A 12 7.18 -13.47 -15.68
C GLN A 12 6.18 -12.30 -15.69
N ALA A 13 5.32 -12.24 -14.66
CA ALA A 13 4.50 -11.09 -14.42
C ALA A 13 5.46 -9.92 -14.21
N ALA A 14 5.15 -8.77 -14.83
CA ALA A 14 5.92 -7.57 -14.60
C ALA A 14 6.07 -7.35 -13.07
N PRO A 15 7.25 -6.96 -12.60
CA PRO A 15 7.51 -6.74 -11.18
C PRO A 15 6.43 -5.85 -10.57
N LEU A 16 5.72 -6.36 -9.56
CA LEU A 16 4.63 -5.62 -8.92
C LEU A 16 5.20 -4.53 -8.03
N THR A 17 4.72 -3.30 -8.18
CA THR A 17 5.03 -2.23 -7.24
C THR A 17 4.02 -2.25 -6.09
N LEU A 18 4.48 -2.49 -4.87
CA LEU A 18 3.63 -2.42 -3.68
C LEU A 18 3.33 -0.96 -3.33
N VAL A 19 2.07 -0.65 -3.13
CA VAL A 19 1.59 0.66 -2.70
C VAL A 19 0.67 0.49 -1.49
N GLU A 20 1.03 1.11 -0.38
CA GLU A 20 0.28 1.04 0.87
C GLU A 20 -0.23 2.43 1.25
N LEU A 21 -1.55 2.61 1.25
CA LEU A 21 -2.18 3.84 1.73
C LEU A 21 -2.56 3.68 3.21
N PHE A 22 -1.94 4.48 4.06
CA PHE A 22 -2.36 4.68 5.43
C PHE A 22 -3.49 5.72 5.48
N THR A 23 -4.67 5.26 5.87
CA THR A 23 -5.94 6.00 5.80
C THR A 23 -6.81 5.74 7.05
N SER A 24 -7.94 6.45 7.18
CA SER A 24 -8.97 6.16 8.17
C SER A 24 -10.29 6.79 7.71
N GLN A 25 -11.42 6.15 8.00
CA GLN A 25 -12.74 6.74 7.80
C GLN A 25 -12.94 8.03 8.62
N GLY A 26 -12.23 8.17 9.75
CA GLY A 26 -12.26 9.39 10.57
C GLY A 26 -11.41 10.55 10.01
N CYS A 27 -10.60 10.30 8.98
CA CYS A 27 -9.73 11.30 8.36
C CYS A 27 -10.48 12.03 7.23
N SER A 28 -10.86 13.28 7.46
CA SER A 28 -11.63 14.08 6.47
C SER A 28 -10.89 14.35 5.16
N SER A 29 -9.56 14.35 5.18
CA SER A 29 -8.72 14.57 4.00
C SER A 29 -8.39 13.29 3.22
N CYS A 30 -8.79 12.13 3.72
CA CYS A 30 -8.47 10.82 3.13
C CYS A 30 -9.31 10.40 1.91
N PRO A 31 -10.60 10.78 1.73
CA PRO A 31 -11.43 10.28 0.63
C PRO A 31 -10.84 10.44 -0.78
N PRO A 32 -10.16 11.56 -1.14
CA PRO A 32 -9.49 11.67 -2.43
C PRO A 32 -8.34 10.67 -2.64
N ALA A 33 -7.60 10.35 -1.58
CA ALA A 33 -6.52 9.37 -1.62
C ALA A 33 -7.06 7.93 -1.71
N ASP A 34 -8.15 7.63 -1.01
CA ASP A 34 -8.83 6.32 -1.08
C ASP A 34 -9.36 6.06 -2.50
N ALA A 35 -9.99 7.07 -3.12
CA ALA A 35 -10.45 6.98 -4.50
C ALA A 35 -9.27 6.74 -5.47
N PHE A 36 -8.16 7.45 -5.28
CA PHE A 36 -6.96 7.26 -6.12
C PHE A 36 -6.33 5.87 -5.93
N LEU A 37 -6.29 5.34 -4.70
CA LEU A 37 -5.85 3.97 -4.46
C LEU A 37 -6.74 2.96 -5.21
N GLY A 38 -8.05 3.18 -5.24
CA GLY A 38 -8.99 2.36 -6.01
C GLY A 38 -8.82 2.44 -7.53
N GLU A 39 -8.20 3.51 -8.05
CA GLU A 39 -7.75 3.56 -9.44
C GLU A 39 -6.44 2.78 -9.62
N LEU A 40 -5.48 2.96 -8.72
CA LEU A 40 -4.20 2.25 -8.76
C LEU A 40 -4.38 0.73 -8.65
N SER A 41 -5.37 0.26 -7.88
CA SER A 41 -5.67 -1.17 -7.74
C SER A 41 -6.15 -1.85 -9.02
N LYS A 42 -6.53 -1.08 -10.04
CA LYS A 42 -6.92 -1.61 -11.37
C LYS A 42 -5.72 -1.83 -12.29
N ARG A 43 -4.53 -1.35 -11.91
CA ARG A 43 -3.32 -1.53 -12.69
C ARG A 43 -2.73 -2.92 -12.44
N SER A 44 -2.29 -3.59 -13.50
CA SER A 44 -1.67 -4.91 -13.41
C SER A 44 -0.26 -4.91 -12.81
N ASP A 45 0.38 -3.75 -12.72
CA ASP A 45 1.74 -3.55 -12.21
C ASP A 45 1.78 -3.01 -10.77
N VAL A 46 0.63 -2.86 -10.11
CA VAL A 46 0.53 -2.31 -8.75
C VAL A 46 -0.22 -3.28 -7.84
N LEU A 47 0.37 -3.58 -6.69
CA LEU A 47 -0.31 -4.20 -5.57
C LEU A 47 -0.73 -3.10 -4.58
N ALA A 48 -2.00 -2.73 -4.60
CA ALA A 48 -2.54 -1.66 -3.77
C ALA A 48 -3.15 -2.21 -2.47
N LEU A 49 -2.73 -1.67 -1.31
CA LEU A 49 -3.26 -2.01 0.01
C LEU A 49 -3.83 -0.76 0.70
N SER A 50 -5.05 -0.86 1.22
CA SER A 50 -5.61 0.12 2.15
C SER A 50 -5.29 -0.33 3.58
N VAL A 51 -4.62 0.52 4.34
CA VAL A 51 -4.07 0.21 5.67
C VAL A 51 -4.65 1.19 6.68
N HIS A 52 -5.75 0.80 7.33
CA HIS A 52 -6.50 1.70 8.20
C HIS A 52 -5.82 1.87 9.56
N VAL A 53 -5.54 3.11 9.95
CA VAL A 53 -4.89 3.47 11.23
C VAL A 53 -5.92 3.84 12.28
N ASP A 54 -5.61 3.55 13.55
CA ASP A 54 -6.54 3.70 14.69
C ASP A 54 -6.47 5.06 15.39
N TYR A 55 -5.44 5.88 15.12
CA TYR A 55 -5.25 7.13 15.86
C TYR A 55 -6.26 8.22 15.53
N TRP A 56 -7.25 7.98 14.67
CA TRP A 56 -8.40 8.87 14.45
C TRP A 56 -9.61 8.50 15.29
N ASP A 57 -9.66 7.30 15.90
CA ASP A 57 -10.84 6.81 16.63
C ASP A 57 -11.26 7.71 17.81
N TYR A 58 -10.34 8.55 18.31
CA TYR A 58 -10.61 9.51 19.39
C TYR A 58 -11.66 10.57 19.02
N ILE A 59 -11.95 10.78 17.73
CA ILE A 59 -12.91 11.79 17.26
C ILE A 59 -14.38 11.36 17.41
N GLY A 60 -14.64 10.15 17.92
CA GLY A 60 -15.99 9.63 18.20
C GLY A 60 -16.56 8.73 17.11
N TRP A 61 -15.92 8.65 15.93
CA TRP A 61 -16.16 7.60 14.94
C TRP A 61 -15.02 6.58 14.99
N LYS A 62 -15.35 5.33 15.32
CA LYS A 62 -14.40 4.22 15.32
C LYS A 62 -14.40 3.53 13.97
N ASP A 63 -13.27 3.56 13.27
CA ASP A 63 -13.14 2.90 11.97
C ASP A 63 -13.06 1.37 12.15
N PRO A 64 -14.01 0.57 11.62
CA PRO A 64 -14.03 -0.88 11.82
C PRO A 64 -12.87 -1.61 11.14
N PHE A 65 -12.18 -0.98 10.20
CA PHE A 65 -11.02 -1.55 9.52
C PHE A 65 -9.70 -1.16 10.19
N ALA A 66 -9.74 -0.19 11.12
CA ALA A 66 -8.55 0.31 11.79
C ALA A 66 -7.98 -0.68 12.80
N SER A 67 -6.65 -0.62 12.98
CA SER A 67 -5.95 -1.44 13.96
C SER A 67 -4.71 -0.75 14.52
N PRO A 68 -4.41 -0.90 15.82
CA PRO A 68 -3.14 -0.44 16.39
C PRO A 68 -1.91 -1.01 15.68
N LYS A 69 -2.01 -2.23 15.13
CA LYS A 69 -0.94 -2.88 14.37
C LYS A 69 -0.63 -2.13 13.06
N ASN A 70 -1.63 -1.51 12.44
CA ASN A 70 -1.46 -0.71 11.23
C ASN A 70 -0.77 0.62 11.56
N THR A 71 -1.15 1.27 12.66
CA THR A 71 -0.46 2.45 13.18
C THR A 71 1.00 2.13 13.53
N GLU A 72 1.27 0.98 14.15
CA GLU A 72 2.63 0.54 14.42
C GLU A 72 3.42 0.30 13.13
N ARG A 73 2.81 -0.32 12.11
CA ARG A 73 3.42 -0.48 10.77
C ARG A 73 3.83 0.88 10.19
N GLN A 74 2.96 1.88 10.28
CA GLN A 74 3.28 3.23 9.82
C GLN A 74 4.43 3.87 10.61
N ARG A 75 4.45 3.71 11.94
CA ARG A 75 5.54 4.19 12.79
C ARG A 75 6.87 3.54 12.44
N ARG A 76 6.86 2.24 12.06
CA ARG A 76 8.07 1.58 11.54
C ARG A 76 8.56 2.24 10.26
N TYR A 77 7.68 2.50 9.29
CA TYR A 77 8.05 3.27 8.09
C TYR A 77 8.61 4.65 8.44
N SER A 78 7.98 5.38 9.35
CA SER A 78 8.47 6.69 9.78
C SER A 78 9.91 6.61 10.32
N LYS A 79 10.26 5.56 11.07
CA LYS A 79 11.64 5.35 11.55
C LYS A 79 12.59 5.01 10.41
N PHE A 80 12.23 4.05 9.55
CA PHE A 80 13.09 3.59 8.45
C PHE A 80 13.33 4.67 7.38
N LEU A 81 12.32 5.50 7.12
CA LEU A 81 12.35 6.56 6.12
C LEU A 81 12.85 7.91 6.70
N GLY A 82 13.26 7.95 7.97
CA GLY A 82 13.76 9.17 8.62
C GLY A 82 12.72 10.29 8.77
N MET A 83 11.44 9.94 8.80
CA MET A 83 10.35 10.89 8.93
C MET A 83 10.20 11.38 10.38
N ARG A 84 9.80 12.64 10.55
CA ARG A 84 9.60 13.26 11.87
C ARG A 84 8.29 12.85 12.56
N TYR A 85 7.25 12.53 11.78
CA TYR A 85 5.92 12.18 12.27
C TYR A 85 5.18 11.32 11.25
N ILE A 86 4.19 10.55 11.70
CA ILE A 86 3.22 9.85 10.85
C ILE A 86 2.04 10.77 10.52
N TYR A 87 1.37 10.55 9.39
CA TYR A 87 0.25 11.38 8.94
C TYR A 87 -0.69 10.59 8.03
N THR A 88 -1.89 11.11 7.81
CA THR A 88 -2.86 10.58 6.86
C THR A 88 -3.43 11.71 5.98
N PRO A 89 -3.71 11.46 4.69
CA PRO A 89 -3.39 10.23 3.97
C PRO A 89 -1.88 10.15 3.64
N GLN A 90 -1.23 9.05 4.00
CA GLN A 90 0.16 8.76 3.62
C GLN A 90 0.19 7.55 2.72
N LEU A 91 0.90 7.65 1.61
CA LEU A 91 1.13 6.51 0.72
C LEU A 91 2.61 6.11 0.76
N VAL A 92 2.89 4.86 1.09
CA VAL A 92 4.23 4.27 1.08
C VAL A 92 4.39 3.44 -0.20
N ILE A 93 5.45 3.72 -0.96
CA ILE A 93 5.75 3.09 -2.26
C ILE A 93 6.92 2.13 -2.09
N GLN A 94 6.68 0.85 -2.36
CA GLN A 94 7.65 -0.25 -2.32
C GLN A 94 8.41 -0.35 -0.98
N GLY A 95 7.84 0.20 0.10
CA GLY A 95 8.52 0.32 1.40
C GLY A 95 9.76 1.21 1.41
N ALA A 96 10.07 1.91 0.31
CA ALA A 96 11.32 2.64 0.11
C ALA A 96 11.14 4.16 -0.02
N ASP A 97 9.92 4.62 -0.30
CA ASP A 97 9.58 6.05 -0.41
C ASP A 97 8.18 6.29 0.13
N HIS A 98 7.83 7.54 0.45
CA HIS A 98 6.49 7.92 0.87
C HIS A 98 6.06 9.27 0.29
N GLU A 99 4.75 9.49 0.17
CA GLU A 99 4.19 10.75 -0.31
C GLU A 99 2.85 11.05 0.36
N VAL A 100 2.39 12.30 0.29
CA VAL A 100 1.01 12.65 0.65
C VAL A 100 0.06 11.97 -0.34
N GLY A 101 -0.92 11.22 0.18
CA GLY A 101 -1.81 10.39 -0.65
C GLY A 101 -2.63 11.15 -1.69
N SER A 102 -2.75 12.48 -1.56
CA SER A 102 -3.43 13.36 -2.52
C SER A 102 -2.52 13.86 -3.66
N ASP A 103 -1.19 13.70 -3.59
CA ASP A 103 -0.25 14.16 -4.62
C ASP A 103 -0.05 13.09 -5.71
N ARG A 104 -1.06 12.94 -6.57
CA ARG A 104 -1.11 11.91 -7.62
C ARG A 104 0.11 11.95 -8.55
N THR A 105 0.54 13.14 -8.94
CA THR A 105 1.67 13.34 -9.85
C THR A 105 2.96 12.79 -9.26
N LYS A 106 3.27 13.14 -8.00
CA LYS A 106 4.47 12.62 -7.33
C LYS A 106 4.36 11.12 -7.07
N ILE A 107 3.19 10.61 -6.69
CA ILE A 107 2.99 9.17 -6.46
C ILE A 107 3.26 8.38 -7.73
N LEU A 108 2.70 8.78 -8.88
CA LEU A 108 2.93 8.10 -10.16
C LEU A 108 4.41 8.12 -10.57
N ALA A 109 5.10 9.25 -10.35
CA ALA A 109 6.53 9.35 -10.60
C ALA A 109 7.34 8.41 -9.68
N LYS A 110 6.97 8.31 -8.39
CA LYS A 110 7.60 7.42 -7.42
C LYS A 110 7.33 5.94 -7.73
N ILE A 111 6.13 5.58 -8.16
CA ILE A 111 5.81 4.21 -8.63
C ILE A 111 6.69 3.84 -9.83
N ALA A 112 6.78 4.72 -10.83
CA ALA A 112 7.62 4.47 -12.02
C ALA A 112 9.12 4.36 -11.68
N LYS A 113 9.60 5.08 -10.66
CA LYS A 113 10.95 4.94 -10.12
C LYS A 113 11.11 3.61 -9.37
N ALA A 114 10.16 3.25 -8.52
CA ALA A 114 10.20 2.04 -7.70
C ALA A 114 10.14 0.75 -8.51
N ALA A 115 9.43 0.74 -9.64
CA ALA A 115 9.37 -0.39 -10.57
C ALA A 115 10.74 -0.80 -11.15
N LYS A 116 11.75 0.07 -11.04
CA LYS A 116 13.12 -0.18 -11.50
C LYS A 116 14.07 -0.66 -10.40
N LEU A 117 13.59 -0.73 -9.16
CA LEU A 117 14.38 -1.25 -8.04
C LEU A 117 14.50 -2.76 -8.15
N ASP A 118 15.63 -3.31 -7.69
CA ASP A 118 15.81 -4.75 -7.60
C ASP A 118 14.72 -5.33 -6.70
N GLN A 119 13.87 -6.16 -7.30
CA GLN A 119 12.79 -6.79 -6.58
C GLN A 119 13.27 -8.10 -5.96
N VAL A 120 12.91 -8.31 -4.71
CA VAL A 120 13.05 -9.62 -4.07
C VAL A 120 12.06 -10.57 -4.73
N ALA A 121 12.54 -11.72 -5.21
CA ALA A 121 11.67 -12.73 -5.82
C ALA A 121 10.68 -13.28 -4.78
N VAL A 122 9.40 -12.91 -4.92
CA VAL A 122 8.32 -13.42 -4.08
C VAL A 122 7.52 -14.46 -4.88
N GLY A 123 7.55 -15.71 -4.44
CA GLY A 123 6.69 -16.77 -4.99
C GLY A 123 5.33 -16.77 -4.29
N ILE A 124 4.25 -16.55 -5.03
CA ILE A 124 2.88 -16.70 -4.51
C ILE A 124 2.44 -18.14 -4.74
N ARG A 125 2.17 -18.88 -3.67
CA ARG A 125 1.52 -20.20 -3.72
C ARG A 125 0.09 -20.01 -3.21
N ARG A 126 -0.88 -20.44 -4.01
CA ARG A 126 -2.25 -20.68 -3.53
C ARG A 126 -2.37 -22.16 -3.26
N ASP A 127 -2.73 -22.51 -2.03
CA ASP A 127 -3.12 -23.85 -1.61
C ASP A 127 -4.50 -24.24 -2.16
#